data_AF-A0A9E0SVA4-F1
#
_entry.id   AF-A0A9E0SVA4-F1
#
_cell.length_a   1.000
_cell.length_b   1.000
_cell.length_c   1.000
_cell.angle_alpha   90.00
_cell.angle_beta   90.00
_cell.angle_gamma   90.00
#
_symmetry.space_group_name_H-M   'P 1'
#
loop_
_entity.id
_entity.type
_entity.pdbx_description
1 polymer ?
#
loop_
_entity_poly.entity_id
_entity_poly.type
_entity_poly.pdbx_seq_one_letter_code
_entity_poly.pdbx_strand_id
1 'polypeptide(L)'
;METSDVSSSSKPATIEPAIITFAVSDPEVLLALSDYPEGPARTNFLVTALKVGVLSLKAARGTLDSDTLRREGDRLMDELGSRLNGWRNKFEERVSGSLAHYFDPQQGTFMERVHRLTKADGDLATVVRQQVQDAQVNLGKVFEQFVGENSQLLRMLDPSGDNHLVAALQRTLDGAVAAQNQAILGQFSLDNKDGALVRFLGELTAKYGDLNQALSRNLQAVTDEFSLDKDDSALSRLVARVETAQKSLTAELSLDNEDSALQRLHRMLQEHQHTMLRQQMELAARLDGAIQSMTARREESAKSTRHGFEFESTLGDHLRSVVQAAGDVLQETGATTGLKPNCKVGDYVITIGPDKLAAGARIVVEAKESASYDLVKTLEEAHLARVNRQAGVCVFVHSVKTAPGGIPTFQRYGHDIVVRWDADDDDHDVWLQAGLMVATALSVKAASHDRQDAASFDKLDKAIEKIRKCLEGFDEINTSANTAKNAAEKILNRARLIHEGLSSQVQAIVDEVVKLKDDAADE
;
A
#
# COMPACT_ATOMS: atom_id res chain seq x y z
N MET A 1 7.96 -17.88 54.17
CA MET A 1 6.71 -17.53 53.45
C MET A 1 6.52 -16.04 53.60
N GLU A 2 6.50 -15.20 52.59
CA GLU A 2 6.46 -15.39 51.13
C GLU A 2 7.03 -14.10 50.52
N THR A 3 8.01 -14.27 49.64
CA THR A 3 8.51 -13.23 48.74
C THR A 3 7.67 -13.30 47.46
N SER A 4 6.78 -12.34 47.23
CA SER A 4 6.04 -12.24 45.97
C SER A 4 6.81 -11.36 44.98
N ASP A 5 7.64 -12.05 44.22
CA ASP A 5 8.26 -11.61 42.98
C ASP A 5 7.15 -11.56 41.88
N VAL A 6 6.85 -10.37 41.35
CA VAL A 6 6.02 -10.24 40.13
C VAL A 6 6.59 -9.12 39.26
N SER A 7 7.71 -9.41 38.62
CA SER A 7 8.13 -8.74 37.39
C SER A 7 7.61 -9.54 36.19
N SER A 8 6.32 -9.37 35.84
CA SER A 8 5.78 -9.92 34.60
C SER A 8 6.20 -9.06 33.41
N SER A 9 7.45 -9.25 32.98
CA SER A 9 7.91 -8.89 31.64
C SER A 9 7.06 -9.63 30.61
N SER A 10 6.04 -8.97 30.05
CA SER A 10 5.29 -9.49 28.90
C SER A 10 6.21 -9.51 27.68
N LYS A 11 6.77 -10.68 27.40
CA LYS A 11 7.36 -10.98 26.09
C LYS A 11 6.32 -10.67 25.01
N PRO A 12 6.70 -10.02 23.89
CA PRO A 12 5.79 -9.88 22.76
C PRO A 12 5.44 -11.28 22.27
N ALA A 13 4.15 -11.63 22.34
CA ALA A 13 3.64 -12.87 21.78
C ALA A 13 4.04 -12.89 20.29
N THR A 14 4.78 -13.91 19.87
CA THR A 14 4.98 -14.22 18.45
C THR A 14 3.61 -14.58 17.87
N ILE A 15 3.00 -13.60 17.20
CA ILE A 15 1.70 -13.76 16.54
C ILE A 15 1.94 -14.65 15.31
N GLU A 16 1.39 -15.86 15.32
CA GLU A 16 1.39 -16.71 14.13
C GLU A 16 0.58 -16.00 13.01
N PRO A 17 1.10 -15.96 11.77
CA PRO A 17 0.38 -15.32 10.66
C PRO A 17 -0.90 -16.10 10.36
N ALA A 18 -2.05 -15.42 10.50
CA ALA A 18 -3.33 -15.97 10.08
C ALA A 18 -3.42 -15.96 8.54
N ILE A 19 -3.52 -17.15 7.93
CA ILE A 19 -3.69 -17.29 6.49
C ILE A 19 -5.18 -17.21 6.19
N ILE A 20 -5.60 -16.09 5.60
CA ILE A 20 -6.98 -15.86 5.17
C ILE A 20 -6.98 -15.85 3.65
N THR A 21 -7.76 -16.74 3.05
CA THR A 21 -7.99 -16.77 1.60
C THR A 21 -9.36 -16.18 1.34
N PHE A 22 -9.42 -15.09 0.59
CA PHE A 22 -10.67 -14.43 0.21
C PHE A 22 -10.59 -13.99 -1.25
N ALA A 23 -11.71 -14.06 -1.94
CA ALA A 23 -11.85 -13.50 -3.28
C ALA A 23 -12.04 -11.99 -3.17
N VAL A 24 -11.42 -11.25 -4.10
CA VAL A 24 -11.63 -9.81 -4.26
C VAL A 24 -12.42 -9.63 -5.53
N SER A 25 -13.70 -9.28 -5.41
CA SER A 25 -14.60 -9.05 -6.54
C SER A 25 -14.81 -7.56 -6.84
N ASP A 26 -14.39 -6.68 -5.92
CA ASP A 26 -14.58 -5.24 -6.07
C ASP A 26 -13.77 -4.69 -7.26
N PRO A 27 -14.41 -4.03 -8.25
CA PRO A 27 -13.74 -3.56 -9.47
C PRO A 27 -12.62 -2.54 -9.20
N GLU A 28 -12.76 -1.67 -8.20
CA GLU A 28 -11.72 -0.67 -7.88
C GLU A 28 -10.50 -1.33 -7.26
N VAL A 29 -10.72 -2.30 -6.36
CA VAL A 29 -9.64 -3.08 -5.76
C VAL A 29 -8.95 -3.96 -6.80
N LEU A 30 -9.70 -4.58 -7.72
CA LEU A 30 -9.15 -5.36 -8.83
C LEU A 30 -8.30 -4.50 -9.78
N LEU A 31 -8.76 -3.29 -10.08
CA LEU A 31 -7.99 -2.33 -10.88
C LEU A 31 -6.66 -1.98 -10.18
N ALA A 32 -6.71 -1.66 -8.89
CA ALA A 32 -5.53 -1.36 -8.09
C ALA A 32 -4.58 -2.57 -7.94
N LEU A 33 -5.11 -3.81 -7.97
CA LEU A 33 -4.30 -5.03 -7.96
C LEU A 33 -3.60 -5.29 -9.30
N SER A 34 -4.19 -4.84 -10.41
CA SER A 34 -3.63 -5.00 -11.74
C SER A 34 -2.35 -4.19 -11.96
N ASP A 35 -2.17 -3.10 -11.20
CA ASP A 35 -0.96 -2.27 -11.21
C ASP A 35 0.28 -2.97 -10.63
N TYR A 36 0.09 -4.07 -9.88
CA TYR A 36 1.18 -4.83 -9.26
C TYR A 36 1.27 -6.24 -9.87
N PRO A 37 2.47 -6.71 -10.28
CA PRO A 37 2.64 -8.06 -10.82
C PRO A 37 2.39 -9.15 -9.76
N GLU A 38 1.96 -10.34 -10.21
CA GLU A 38 1.73 -11.50 -9.34
C GLU A 38 2.98 -11.89 -8.55
N GLY A 39 2.80 -12.19 -7.26
CA GLY A 39 3.87 -12.53 -6.34
C GLY A 39 3.96 -11.60 -5.12
N PRO A 40 5.14 -11.50 -4.47
CA PRO A 40 5.31 -10.83 -3.19
C PRO A 40 4.89 -9.35 -3.19
N ALA A 41 5.02 -8.66 -4.32
CA ALA A 41 4.65 -7.25 -4.46
C ALA A 41 3.14 -7.05 -4.31
N ARG A 42 2.32 -7.84 -5.02
CA ARG A 42 0.86 -7.81 -4.93
C ARG A 42 0.38 -8.25 -3.54
N THR A 43 1.03 -9.24 -2.93
CA THR A 43 0.73 -9.66 -1.55
C THR A 43 1.02 -8.56 -0.53
N ASN A 44 2.17 -7.89 -0.61
CA ASN A 44 2.49 -6.77 0.28
C ASN A 44 1.54 -5.59 0.11
N PHE A 45 1.13 -5.30 -1.12
CA PHE A 45 0.11 -4.31 -1.41
C PHE A 45 -1.22 -4.66 -0.73
N LEU A 46 -1.71 -5.89 -0.90
CA LEU A 46 -2.93 -6.39 -0.25
C LEU A 46 -2.86 -6.30 1.28
N VAL A 47 -1.75 -6.74 1.88
CA VAL A 47 -1.55 -6.65 3.34
C VAL A 47 -1.58 -5.19 3.80
N THR A 48 -0.98 -4.29 3.04
CA THR A 48 -0.97 -2.85 3.35
C THR A 48 -2.35 -2.24 3.20
N ALA A 49 -3.08 -2.56 2.13
CA ALA A 49 -4.45 -2.12 1.90
C ALA A 49 -5.39 -2.61 3.03
N LEU A 50 -5.27 -3.88 3.42
CA LEU A 50 -6.04 -4.45 4.54
C LEU A 50 -5.71 -3.74 5.86
N LYS A 51 -4.42 -3.46 6.11
CA LYS A 51 -3.97 -2.72 7.29
C LYS A 51 -4.57 -1.31 7.33
N VAL A 52 -4.56 -0.59 6.21
CA VAL A 52 -5.14 0.76 6.08
C VAL A 52 -6.67 0.70 6.24
N GLY A 53 -7.34 -0.28 5.65
CA GLY A 53 -8.78 -0.51 5.80
C GLY A 53 -9.18 -0.78 7.24
N VAL A 54 -8.45 -1.68 7.93
CA VAL A 54 -8.68 -1.98 9.36
C VAL A 54 -8.43 -0.74 10.24
N LEU A 55 -7.38 0.04 9.96
CA LEU A 55 -7.12 1.29 10.69
C LEU A 55 -8.22 2.34 10.44
N SER A 56 -8.73 2.43 9.21
CA SER A 56 -9.80 3.35 8.84
C SER A 56 -11.13 2.96 9.48
N LEU A 57 -11.46 1.66 9.52
CA LEU A 57 -12.63 1.13 10.22
C LEU A 57 -12.52 1.30 11.74
N LYS A 58 -11.31 1.18 12.31
CA LYS A 58 -11.03 1.50 13.72
C LYS A 58 -11.20 2.99 14.01
N ALA A 59 -10.76 3.86 13.10
CA ALA A 59 -10.96 5.30 13.20
C ALA A 59 -12.45 5.66 13.12
N ALA A 60 -13.18 5.09 12.16
CA ALA A 60 -14.61 5.31 11.96
C ALA A 60 -15.48 4.78 13.12
N ARG A 61 -15.09 3.67 13.77
CA ARG A 61 -15.74 3.17 14.99
C ARG A 61 -15.41 3.98 16.25
N GLY A 62 -14.66 5.08 16.15
CA GLY A 62 -14.25 5.89 17.30
C GLY A 62 -13.28 5.18 18.25
N THR A 63 -12.66 4.07 17.82
CA THR A 63 -11.69 3.32 18.65
C THR A 63 -10.28 3.90 18.60
N LEU A 64 -10.02 4.85 17.69
CA LEU A 64 -9.04 5.90 17.96
C LEU A 64 -9.75 6.90 18.87
N ASP A 65 -9.79 6.53 20.14
CA ASP A 65 -10.40 7.31 21.22
C ASP A 65 -9.85 8.73 21.13
N SER A 66 -10.66 9.66 20.63
CA SER A 66 -10.27 11.07 20.44
C SER A 66 -9.80 11.66 21.75
N ASP A 67 -10.33 11.15 22.87
CA ASP A 67 -9.89 11.50 24.20
C ASP A 67 -8.53 10.90 24.53
N THR A 68 -8.18 9.72 24.00
CA THR A 68 -6.83 9.16 24.13
C THR A 68 -5.83 9.92 23.27
N LEU A 69 -6.16 10.26 22.02
CA LEU A 69 -5.27 11.06 21.16
C LEU A 69 -5.05 12.47 21.73
N ARG A 70 -6.10 13.08 22.27
CA ARG A 70 -6.01 14.38 22.95
C ARG A 70 -5.18 14.28 24.23
N ARG A 71 -5.44 13.28 25.09
CA ARG A 71 -4.65 13.05 26.31
C ARG A 71 -3.17 12.80 26.00
N GLU A 72 -2.87 12.03 24.96
CA GLU A 72 -1.48 11.77 24.58
C GLU A 72 -0.83 13.01 23.93
N GLY A 73 -1.61 13.81 23.21
CA GLY A 73 -1.17 15.11 22.69
C GLY A 73 -0.84 16.11 23.81
N ASP A 74 -1.73 16.27 24.79
CA ASP A 74 -1.52 17.11 25.97
C ASP A 74 -0.30 16.62 26.77
N ARG A 75 -0.20 15.31 26.98
CA ARG A 75 0.95 14.69 27.67
C ARG A 75 2.28 14.93 26.95
N LEU A 76 2.32 14.80 25.63
CA LEU A 76 3.52 15.07 24.84
C LEU A 76 3.94 16.54 24.96
N MET A 77 2.99 17.47 24.93
CA MET A 77 3.28 18.89 25.08
C MET A 77 3.79 19.23 26.48
N ASP A 78 3.20 18.64 27.52
CA ASP A 78 3.68 18.78 28.90
C ASP A 78 5.10 18.22 29.07
N GLU A 79 5.39 17.07 28.47
CA GLU A 79 6.71 16.46 28.52
C GLU A 79 7.76 17.31 27.78
N LEU A 80 7.40 17.86 26.62
CA LEU A 80 8.25 18.74 25.83
C LEU A 80 8.53 20.04 26.60
N GLY A 81 7.51 20.62 27.23
CA GLY A 81 7.63 21.78 28.11
C GLY A 81 8.56 21.52 29.30
N SER A 82 8.38 20.39 29.98
CA SER A 82 9.22 19.98 31.11
C SER A 82 10.69 19.78 30.69
N ARG A 83 10.94 19.14 29.55
CA ARG A 83 12.30 18.93 29.02
C ARG A 83 12.97 20.23 28.62
N LEU A 84 12.26 21.15 27.96
CA LEU A 84 12.77 22.47 27.60
C LEU A 84 13.10 23.30 28.84
N ASN A 85 12.23 23.30 29.86
CA ASN A 85 12.49 23.96 31.14
C ASN A 85 13.68 23.34 31.90
N GLY A 86 13.83 22.02 31.86
CA GLY A 86 14.99 21.34 32.44
C GLY A 86 16.31 21.66 31.72
N TRP A 87 16.29 21.71 30.38
CA TRP A 87 17.44 22.13 29.58
C TRP A 87 17.81 23.59 29.84
N ARG A 88 16.81 24.49 29.93
CA ARG A 88 16.96 25.90 30.31
C ARG A 88 17.77 26.05 31.60
N ASN A 89 17.31 25.43 32.67
CA ASN A 89 17.95 25.59 33.99
C ASN A 89 19.41 25.10 33.98
N LYS A 90 19.68 23.97 33.31
CA LYS A 90 21.04 23.42 33.20
C LYS A 90 21.96 24.27 32.31
N PHE A 91 21.42 24.87 31.25
CA PHE A 91 22.19 25.75 30.37
C PHE A 91 22.55 27.05 31.10
N GLU A 92 21.60 27.65 31.80
CA GLU A 92 21.81 28.85 32.64
C GLU A 92 22.87 28.60 33.72
N GLU A 93 22.74 27.50 34.47
CA GLU A 93 23.71 27.12 35.50
C GLU A 93 25.13 26.94 34.93
N ARG A 94 25.26 26.33 33.73
CA ARG A 94 26.57 26.15 33.08
C ARG A 94 27.17 27.44 32.55
N VAL A 95 26.38 28.28 31.88
CA VAL A 95 26.90 29.53 31.29
C VAL A 95 27.24 30.51 32.40
N SER A 96 26.35 30.72 33.37
CA SER A 96 26.61 31.59 34.51
C SER A 96 27.76 31.05 35.35
N GLY A 97 27.82 29.74 35.61
CA GLY A 97 28.93 29.12 36.34
C GLY A 97 30.28 29.27 35.62
N SER A 98 30.32 29.10 34.29
CA SER A 98 31.55 29.24 33.51
C SER A 98 32.01 30.70 33.40
N LEU A 99 31.09 31.65 33.22
CA LEU A 99 31.42 33.08 33.15
C LEU A 99 31.87 33.59 34.52
N ALA A 100 31.17 33.24 35.59
CA ALA A 100 31.56 33.58 36.95
C ALA A 100 32.95 33.03 37.29
N HIS A 101 33.23 31.77 36.97
CA HIS A 101 34.54 31.17 37.22
C HIS A 101 35.68 31.81 36.41
N TYR A 102 35.44 32.17 35.14
CA TYR A 102 36.48 32.74 34.28
C TYR A 102 36.83 34.18 34.66
N PHE A 103 35.84 34.98 35.05
CA PHE A 103 35.96 36.41 35.35
C PHE A 103 35.91 36.74 36.85
N ASP A 104 36.01 35.75 37.73
CA ASP A 104 36.06 35.95 39.18
C ASP A 104 37.19 36.95 39.56
N PRO A 105 36.88 38.03 40.31
CA PRO A 105 37.86 39.06 40.69
C PRO A 105 39.04 38.54 41.53
N GLN A 106 38.85 37.46 42.29
CA GLN A 106 39.87 36.91 43.20
C GLN A 106 40.51 35.63 42.66
N GLN A 107 39.75 34.78 41.98
CA GLN A 107 40.20 33.45 41.54
C GLN A 107 40.05 33.20 40.03
N GLY A 108 39.70 34.23 39.26
CA GLY A 108 39.42 34.11 37.83
C GLY A 108 40.69 33.92 37.02
N THR A 109 40.65 32.96 36.09
CA THR A 109 41.74 32.68 35.16
C THR A 109 42.10 33.88 34.28
N PHE A 110 41.16 34.80 34.03
CA PHE A 110 41.43 36.05 33.32
C PHE A 110 42.29 37.01 34.16
N MET A 111 41.88 37.29 35.40
CA MET A 111 42.60 38.20 36.30
C MET A 111 43.99 37.66 36.64
N GLU A 112 44.12 36.34 36.84
CA GLU A 112 45.42 35.69 37.03
C GLU A 112 46.37 35.95 35.83
N ARG A 113 45.88 35.80 34.60
CA ARG A 113 46.68 36.03 33.38
C ARG A 113 47.05 37.50 33.19
N VAL A 114 46.11 38.42 33.40
CA VAL A 114 46.37 39.87 33.32
C VAL A 114 47.38 40.28 34.39
N HIS A 115 47.22 39.79 35.62
CA HIS A 115 48.13 40.10 36.71
C HIS A 115 49.53 39.52 36.46
N ARG A 116 49.64 38.31 35.89
CA ARG A 116 50.92 37.72 35.47
C ARG A 116 51.63 38.55 34.39
N LEU A 117 50.88 39.10 33.46
CA LEU A 117 51.42 39.94 32.38
C LEU A 117 51.93 41.30 32.89
N THR A 118 51.26 41.88 33.89
CA THR A 118 51.39 43.30 34.30
C THR A 118 52.23 43.54 35.55
N LYS A 119 52.61 42.51 36.31
CA LYS A 119 53.50 42.65 37.47
C LYS A 119 54.84 43.32 37.11
N ALA A 120 55.46 43.98 38.10
CA ALA A 120 56.77 44.63 37.95
C ALA A 120 57.88 43.69 37.45
N ASP A 121 57.76 42.38 37.75
CA ASP A 121 58.61 41.29 37.25
C ASP A 121 57.85 40.33 36.33
N GLY A 122 56.78 40.81 35.70
CA GLY A 122 55.92 40.03 34.81
C GLY A 122 56.52 39.79 33.43
N ASP A 123 55.78 39.03 32.62
CA ASP A 123 56.21 38.63 31.28
C ASP A 123 56.51 39.86 30.39
N LEU A 124 55.74 40.94 30.50
CA LEU A 124 55.96 42.17 29.73
C LEU A 124 57.22 42.94 30.19
N ALA A 125 57.41 43.09 31.50
CA ALA A 125 58.56 43.78 32.07
C ALA A 125 59.88 43.07 31.70
N THR A 126 59.85 41.74 31.60
CA THR A 126 60.99 40.90 31.20
C THR A 126 61.39 41.17 29.75
N VAL A 127 60.42 41.17 28.83
CA VAL A 127 60.66 41.44 27.40
C VAL A 127 61.17 42.87 27.18
N VAL A 128 60.61 43.86 27.89
CA VAL A 128 61.03 45.26 27.77
C VAL A 128 62.43 45.48 28.34
N ARG A 129 62.77 44.91 29.51
CA ARG A 129 64.12 45.00 30.08
C ARG A 129 65.17 44.44 29.12
N GLN A 130 64.87 43.31 28.49
CA GLN A 130 65.78 42.68 27.53
C GLN A 130 66.05 43.58 26.32
N GLN A 131 65.02 44.20 25.75
CA GLN A 131 65.16 45.15 24.63
C GLN A 131 65.95 46.41 24.97
N VAL A 132 65.77 46.97 26.18
CA VAL A 132 66.53 48.17 26.61
C VAL A 132 68.01 47.83 26.83
N GLN A 133 68.28 46.66 27.41
CA GLN A 133 69.65 46.21 27.65
C GLN A 133 70.40 45.96 26.33
N ASP A 134 69.72 45.38 25.34
CA ASP A 134 70.25 45.21 23.98
C ASP A 134 70.54 46.57 23.30
N ALA A 135 69.67 47.58 23.51
CA ALA A 135 69.88 48.93 22.98
C ALA A 135 71.07 49.66 23.64
N GLN A 136 71.25 49.54 24.96
CA GLN A 136 72.38 50.14 25.68
C GLN A 136 73.74 49.57 25.22
N VAL A 137 73.83 48.25 25.04
CA VAL A 137 75.06 47.59 24.57
C VAL A 137 75.44 48.07 23.16
N ASN A 138 74.45 48.27 22.29
CA ASN A 138 74.69 48.74 20.93
C ASN A 138 75.16 50.21 20.88
N LEU A 139 74.62 51.09 21.73
CA LEU A 139 75.07 52.49 21.80
C LEU A 139 76.50 52.60 22.33
N GLY A 140 76.88 51.81 23.33
CA GLY A 140 78.24 51.79 23.87
C GLY A 140 79.30 51.48 22.81
N LYS A 141 79.03 50.48 21.95
CA LYS A 141 79.91 50.12 20.84
C LYS A 141 80.11 51.25 19.82
N VAL A 142 79.04 52.00 19.53
CA VAL A 142 79.10 53.12 18.59
C VAL A 142 79.94 54.28 19.15
N PHE A 143 79.85 54.56 20.45
CA PHE A 143 80.64 55.61 21.10
C PHE A 143 82.14 55.30 21.13
N GLU A 144 82.51 54.06 21.45
CA GLU A 144 83.91 53.60 21.44
C GLU A 144 84.57 53.75 20.06
N GLN A 145 83.77 53.56 19.00
CA GLN A 145 84.22 53.62 17.61
C GLN A 145 84.51 55.05 17.11
N PHE A 146 83.82 56.07 17.65
CA PHE A 146 83.96 57.46 17.20
C PHE A 146 84.84 58.34 18.09
N VAL A 147 84.87 58.10 19.41
CA VAL A 147 85.51 59.00 20.39
C VAL A 147 86.58 58.29 21.25
N GLY A 148 86.70 56.97 21.17
CA GLY A 148 87.69 56.20 21.95
C GLY A 148 89.14 56.44 21.51
N GLU A 149 90.10 55.91 22.29
CA GLU A 149 91.55 56.05 22.08
C GLU A 149 92.05 55.55 20.71
N ASN A 150 91.22 54.83 19.95
CA ASN A 150 91.47 54.35 18.58
C ASN A 150 90.77 55.18 17.47
N SER A 151 90.27 56.37 17.79
CA SER A 151 89.52 57.24 16.87
C SER A 151 90.34 57.69 15.66
N GLN A 152 89.69 57.72 14.48
CA GLN A 152 90.24 58.27 13.23
C GLN A 152 90.66 59.74 13.35
N LEU A 153 90.07 60.49 14.31
CA LEU A 153 90.41 61.89 14.57
C LEU A 153 91.83 62.04 15.17
N LEU A 154 92.27 61.12 16.03
CA LEU A 154 93.59 61.18 16.68
C LEU A 154 94.73 60.79 15.73
N ARG A 155 94.46 60.03 14.67
CA ARG A 155 95.46 59.64 13.64
C ARG A 155 95.76 60.72 12.59
N MET A 156 94.94 61.77 12.48
CA MET A 156 95.11 62.83 11.47
C MET A 156 95.92 64.05 11.94
N LEU A 157 96.42 64.05 13.18
CA LEU A 157 97.04 65.22 13.83
C LEU A 157 98.50 65.04 14.24
N ASP A 158 99.22 64.06 13.67
CA ASP A 158 100.67 63.91 13.88
C ASP A 158 101.47 64.43 12.67
N PRO A 159 102.24 65.53 12.82
CA PRO A 159 103.47 65.61 12.05
C PRO A 159 104.66 66.21 12.81
N SER A 160 105.79 65.55 12.56
CA SER A 160 107.16 65.93 12.92
C SER A 160 107.61 67.24 12.22
N GLY A 161 108.23 68.14 12.99
CA GLY A 161 109.26 69.06 12.51
C GLY A 161 108.80 70.43 11.99
N ASP A 162 108.85 71.41 12.90
CA ASP A 162 109.17 72.83 12.69
C ASP A 162 108.33 73.67 11.71
N ASN A 163 107.25 74.23 12.24
CA ASN A 163 106.81 75.57 11.85
C ASN A 163 106.28 76.31 13.09
N HIS A 164 106.99 77.34 13.53
CA HIS A 164 106.71 78.07 14.79
C HIS A 164 105.36 78.82 14.80
N LEU A 165 104.65 78.89 13.67
CA LEU A 165 103.26 79.34 13.61
C LEU A 165 102.27 78.24 14.07
N VAL A 166 102.61 76.97 13.82
CA VAL A 166 101.84 75.79 14.27
C VAL A 166 102.01 75.58 15.76
N ALA A 167 103.16 75.89 16.36
CA ALA A 167 103.32 75.84 17.83
C ALA A 167 102.52 76.92 18.57
N ALA A 168 102.31 78.08 17.94
CA ALA A 168 101.47 79.15 18.48
C ALA A 168 99.98 78.82 18.33
N LEU A 169 99.59 78.28 17.17
CA LEU A 169 98.25 77.73 16.96
C LEU A 169 98.00 76.49 17.81
N GLN A 170 98.97 75.60 18.01
CA GLN A 170 98.88 74.46 18.94
C GLN A 170 98.73 74.95 20.37
N ARG A 171 99.46 75.94 20.87
CA ARG A 171 99.17 76.41 22.25
C ARG A 171 97.79 77.04 22.41
N THR A 172 97.31 77.76 21.40
CA THR A 172 95.96 78.33 21.45
C THR A 172 94.88 77.27 21.23
N LEU A 173 95.14 76.27 20.39
CA LEU A 173 94.24 75.15 20.10
C LEU A 173 94.28 74.11 21.22
N ASP A 174 95.43 73.77 21.80
CA ASP A 174 95.60 72.92 22.98
C ASP A 174 94.96 73.57 24.20
N GLY A 175 95.08 74.89 24.36
CA GLY A 175 94.36 75.64 25.39
C GLY A 175 92.84 75.57 25.17
N ALA A 176 92.38 75.76 23.93
CA ALA A 176 90.97 75.68 23.58
C ALA A 176 90.41 74.24 23.67
N VAL A 177 91.16 73.24 23.21
CA VAL A 177 90.80 71.82 23.18
C VAL A 177 90.91 71.21 24.56
N ALA A 178 91.90 71.55 25.38
CA ALA A 178 91.95 71.11 26.77
C ALA A 178 90.79 71.71 27.57
N ALA A 179 90.51 73.01 27.42
CA ALA A 179 89.36 73.64 28.06
C ALA A 179 88.03 73.04 27.57
N GLN A 180 87.90 72.76 26.28
CA GLN A 180 86.71 72.17 25.68
C GLN A 180 86.55 70.69 26.03
N ASN A 181 87.63 69.90 26.05
CA ASN A 181 87.60 68.50 26.50
C ASN A 181 87.30 68.39 27.98
N GLN A 182 87.82 69.28 28.83
CA GLN A 182 87.50 69.30 30.24
C GLN A 182 86.05 69.71 30.47
N ALA A 183 85.51 70.63 29.66
CA ALA A 183 84.09 70.95 29.65
C ALA A 183 83.23 69.77 29.16
N ILE A 184 83.61 69.08 28.08
CA ILE A 184 82.90 67.90 27.55
C ILE A 184 82.95 66.75 28.56
N LEU A 185 84.12 66.36 29.05
CA LEU A 185 84.27 65.33 30.08
C LEU A 185 83.51 65.68 31.35
N GLY A 186 83.46 66.96 31.74
CA GLY A 186 82.63 67.43 32.85
C GLY A 186 81.12 67.31 32.58
N GLN A 187 80.66 67.46 31.33
CA GLN A 187 79.26 67.29 30.95
C GLN A 187 78.85 65.80 30.81
N PHE A 188 79.80 64.91 30.55
CA PHE A 188 79.55 63.47 30.32
C PHE A 188 80.01 62.56 31.46
N SER A 189 80.68 63.09 32.49
CA SER A 189 81.03 62.32 33.68
C SER A 189 79.82 62.08 34.57
N LEU A 190 79.69 60.86 35.10
CA LEU A 190 78.68 60.46 36.09
C LEU A 190 78.97 61.02 37.49
N ASP A 191 80.20 61.49 37.74
CA ASP A 191 80.60 62.08 39.03
C ASP A 191 80.12 63.53 39.17
N ASN A 192 79.82 64.20 38.04
CA ASN A 192 79.25 65.54 38.04
C ASN A 192 77.71 65.47 38.04
N LYS A 193 77.11 65.76 39.20
CA LYS A 193 75.65 65.77 39.38
C LYS A 193 74.92 66.77 38.47
N ASP A 194 75.60 67.81 37.99
CA ASP A 194 75.04 68.81 37.07
C ASP A 194 75.37 68.52 35.59
N GLY A 195 76.07 67.41 35.30
CA GLY A 195 76.45 67.01 33.95
C GLY A 195 75.26 66.71 33.04
N ALA A 196 75.38 67.03 31.76
CA ALA A 196 74.37 66.73 30.74
C ALA A 196 73.97 65.24 30.70
N LEU A 197 74.90 64.30 30.93
CA LEU A 197 74.60 62.87 30.95
C LEU A 197 73.75 62.47 32.18
N VAL A 198 74.05 63.00 33.36
CA VAL A 198 73.25 62.74 34.58
C VAL A 198 71.86 63.36 34.46
N ARG A 199 71.76 64.56 33.88
CA ARG A 199 70.46 65.18 33.56
C ARG A 199 69.68 64.37 32.53
N PHE A 200 70.33 63.88 31.48
CA PHE A 200 69.68 63.04 30.48
C PHE A 200 69.23 61.69 31.06
N LEU A 201 70.06 61.01 31.85
CA LEU A 201 69.67 59.77 32.54
C LEU A 201 68.55 60.03 33.56
N GLY A 202 68.57 61.16 34.26
CA GLY A 202 67.49 61.62 35.12
C GLY A 202 66.19 61.85 34.36
N GLU A 203 66.24 62.56 33.23
CA GLU A 203 65.10 62.77 32.33
C GLU A 203 64.60 61.46 31.71
N LEU A 204 65.50 60.55 31.32
CA LEU A 204 65.16 59.25 30.77
C LEU A 204 64.46 58.40 31.84
N THR A 205 65.01 58.34 33.06
CA THR A 205 64.43 57.61 34.19
C THR A 205 63.10 58.20 34.62
N ALA A 206 62.97 59.53 34.63
CA ALA A 206 61.70 60.22 34.88
C ALA A 206 60.67 59.89 33.79
N LYS A 207 61.04 59.96 32.50
CA LYS A 207 60.17 59.55 31.39
C LYS A 207 59.82 58.06 31.44
N TYR A 208 60.71 57.19 31.92
CA TYR A 208 60.43 55.76 32.15
C TYR A 208 59.45 55.57 33.30
N GLY A 209 59.59 56.31 34.40
CA GLY A 209 58.65 56.32 35.52
C GLY A 209 57.26 56.80 35.08
N ASP A 210 57.21 57.89 34.33
CA ASP A 210 55.98 58.44 33.76
C ASP A 210 55.34 57.47 32.76
N LEU A 211 56.14 56.79 31.91
CA LEU A 211 55.63 55.79 30.96
C LEU A 211 55.05 54.59 31.69
N ASN A 212 55.73 54.07 32.73
CA ASN A 212 55.21 52.97 33.53
C ASN A 212 53.95 53.36 34.30
N GLN A 213 53.88 54.60 34.80
CA GLN A 213 52.69 55.10 35.49
C GLN A 213 51.53 55.32 34.51
N ALA A 214 51.79 55.83 33.31
CA ALA A 214 50.80 55.99 32.25
C ALA A 214 50.31 54.63 31.73
N LEU A 215 51.22 53.67 31.54
CA LEU A 215 50.88 52.31 31.12
C LEU A 215 50.05 51.60 32.20
N SER A 216 50.44 51.68 33.48
CA SER A 216 49.66 51.13 34.59
C SER A 216 48.27 51.77 34.70
N ARG A 217 48.14 53.09 34.50
CA ARG A 217 46.83 53.77 34.45
C ARG A 217 45.96 53.27 33.29
N ASN A 218 46.54 53.10 32.10
CA ASN A 218 45.82 52.59 30.94
C ASN A 218 45.43 51.12 31.09
N LEU A 219 46.31 50.30 31.67
CA LEU A 219 46.02 48.89 31.95
C LEU A 219 44.98 48.73 33.05
N GLN A 220 44.99 49.59 34.07
CA GLN A 220 43.93 49.62 35.07
C GLN A 220 42.60 50.00 34.41
N ALA A 221 42.57 51.03 33.56
CA ALA A 221 41.36 51.41 32.83
C ALA A 221 40.82 50.29 31.91
N VAL A 222 41.71 49.53 31.25
CA VAL A 222 41.33 48.34 30.47
C VAL A 222 40.78 47.25 31.39
N THR A 223 41.45 46.97 32.51
CA THR A 223 41.01 45.96 33.48
C THR A 223 39.64 46.32 34.07
N ASP A 224 39.41 47.60 34.37
CA ASP A 224 38.16 48.12 34.89
C ASP A 224 37.01 48.01 33.84
N GLU A 225 37.31 48.18 32.54
CA GLU A 225 36.34 47.97 31.45
C GLU A 225 36.00 46.49 31.20
N PHE A 226 36.84 45.56 31.66
CA PHE A 226 36.62 44.11 31.59
C PHE A 226 36.28 43.47 32.94
N SER A 227 35.98 44.26 33.97
CA SER A 227 35.59 43.76 35.30
C SER A 227 34.08 43.61 35.43
N LEU A 228 33.62 42.61 36.18
CA LEU A 228 32.21 42.44 36.56
C LEU A 228 31.82 43.27 37.79
N ASP A 229 32.78 43.80 38.54
CA ASP A 229 32.52 44.58 39.77
C ASP A 229 32.00 46.00 39.47
N LYS A 230 32.09 46.43 38.20
CA LYS A 230 31.70 47.76 37.75
C LYS A 230 30.46 47.65 36.87
N ASP A 231 29.37 48.28 37.30
CA ASP A 231 28.06 48.19 36.63
C ASP A 231 28.08 48.70 35.18
N ASP A 232 28.98 49.64 34.86
CA ASP A 232 29.07 50.28 33.54
C ASP A 232 30.16 49.68 32.63
N SER A 233 30.84 48.59 33.02
CA SER A 233 31.91 47.99 32.21
C SER A 233 31.37 47.37 30.91
N ALA A 234 32.23 47.21 29.90
CA ALA A 234 31.88 46.51 28.66
C ALA A 234 31.41 45.07 28.91
N LEU A 235 32.01 44.38 29.90
CA LEU A 235 31.65 43.02 30.27
C LEU A 235 30.29 42.96 30.99
N SER A 236 30.03 43.84 31.96
CA SER A 236 28.73 43.93 32.66
C SER A 236 27.61 44.26 31.68
N ARG A 237 27.84 45.14 30.70
CA ARG A 237 26.88 45.42 29.62
C ARG A 237 26.66 44.23 28.70
N LEU A 238 27.70 43.46 28.39
CA LEU A 238 27.58 42.25 27.58
C LEU A 238 26.78 41.17 28.31
N VAL A 239 27.09 40.92 29.59
CA VAL A 239 26.35 39.98 30.45
C VAL A 239 24.89 40.43 30.56
N ALA A 240 24.62 41.70 30.84
CA ALA A 240 23.26 42.23 30.90
C ALA A 240 22.50 42.07 29.56
N ARG A 241 23.17 42.28 28.42
CA ARG A 241 22.57 42.06 27.08
C ARG A 241 22.31 40.59 26.81
N VAL A 242 23.23 39.69 27.19
CA VAL A 242 23.07 38.25 27.05
C VAL A 242 21.92 37.75 27.94
N GLU A 243 21.83 38.21 29.19
CA GLU A 243 20.72 37.91 30.08
C GLU A 243 19.39 38.45 29.54
N THR A 244 19.38 39.66 28.97
CA THR A 244 18.17 40.25 28.38
C THR A 244 17.73 39.48 27.14
N ALA A 245 18.66 39.12 26.25
CA ALA A 245 18.38 38.31 25.07
C ALA A 245 17.91 36.90 25.45
N GLN A 246 18.51 36.30 26.49
CA GLN A 246 18.09 35.00 27.03
C GLN A 246 16.69 35.08 27.63
N LYS A 247 16.37 36.11 28.43
CA LYS A 247 15.02 36.32 29.00
C LYS A 247 13.98 36.49 27.90
N SER A 248 14.30 37.23 26.84
CA SER A 248 13.42 37.40 25.68
C SER A 248 13.21 36.08 24.92
N LEU A 249 14.27 35.32 24.66
CA LEU A 249 14.17 34.00 24.01
C LEU A 249 13.37 33.01 24.89
N THR A 250 13.54 33.09 26.21
CA THR A 250 12.81 32.28 27.18
C THR A 250 11.32 32.61 27.17
N ALA A 251 10.97 33.90 27.07
CA ALA A 251 9.59 34.34 26.98
C ALA A 251 8.91 33.86 25.68
N GLU A 252 9.65 33.74 24.58
CA GLU A 252 9.15 33.24 23.29
C GLU A 252 9.01 31.70 23.23
N LEU A 253 9.77 30.95 24.04
CA LEU A 253 9.79 29.49 24.05
C LEU A 253 9.13 28.85 25.28
N SER A 254 8.37 29.62 26.07
CA SER A 254 7.68 29.14 27.28
C SER A 254 6.21 28.81 27.00
N LEU A 255 5.70 27.70 27.54
CA LEU A 255 4.26 27.40 27.54
C LEU A 255 3.48 28.21 28.59
N ASP A 256 4.17 28.76 29.58
CA ASP A 256 3.56 29.54 30.67
C ASP A 256 3.25 30.99 30.27
N ASN A 257 3.74 31.42 29.11
CA ASN A 257 3.49 32.75 28.56
C ASN A 257 2.47 32.67 27.42
N GLU A 258 1.31 33.31 27.59
CA GLU A 258 0.21 33.30 26.62
C GLU A 258 0.60 33.87 25.25
N ASP A 259 1.60 34.75 25.22
CA ASP A 259 2.11 35.44 24.04
C ASP A 259 3.38 34.79 23.47
N SER A 260 3.77 33.60 23.91
CA SER A 260 4.95 32.93 23.35
C SER A 260 4.69 32.31 21.98
N ALA A 261 5.73 32.15 21.16
CA ALA A 261 5.65 31.41 19.90
C ALA A 261 5.18 29.97 20.12
N LEU A 262 5.61 29.33 21.21
CA LEU A 262 5.27 27.94 21.51
C LEU A 262 3.80 27.80 21.92
N GLN A 263 3.25 28.75 22.69
CA GLN A 263 1.84 28.76 23.08
C GLN A 263 0.92 29.13 21.92
N ARG A 264 1.37 30.02 21.01
CA ARG A 264 0.69 30.26 19.73
C ARG A 264 0.63 29.00 18.87
N LEU A 265 1.75 28.28 18.75
CA LEU A 265 1.81 27.03 18.00
C LEU A 265 0.90 25.97 18.63
N HIS A 266 0.92 25.84 19.96
CA HIS A 266 0.03 24.95 20.69
C HIS A 266 -1.45 25.25 20.41
N ARG A 267 -1.85 26.53 20.47
CA ARG A 267 -3.22 26.97 20.16
C ARG A 267 -3.61 26.67 18.71
N MET A 268 -2.73 26.97 17.75
CA MET A 268 -2.96 26.64 16.34
C MET A 268 -3.13 25.14 16.11
N LEU A 269 -2.34 24.31 16.82
CA LEU A 269 -2.40 22.86 16.69
C LEU A 269 -3.71 22.32 17.28
N GLN A 270 -4.16 22.84 18.42
CA GLN A 270 -5.47 22.53 19.00
C GLN A 270 -6.63 22.97 18.09
N GLU A 271 -6.56 24.17 17.52
CA GLU A 271 -7.57 24.70 16.60
C GLU A 271 -7.63 23.88 15.30
N HIS A 272 -6.47 23.47 14.77
CA HIS A 272 -6.38 22.59 13.62
C HIS A 272 -6.98 21.20 13.91
N GLN A 273 -6.69 20.61 15.07
CA GLN A 273 -7.30 19.35 15.50
C GLN A 273 -8.82 19.47 15.61
N HIS A 274 -9.34 20.55 16.22
CA HIS A 274 -10.77 20.80 16.30
C HIS A 274 -11.42 20.93 14.92
N THR A 275 -10.76 21.63 14.00
CA THR A 275 -11.25 21.79 12.62
C THR A 275 -11.29 20.44 11.89
N MET A 276 -10.25 19.62 12.04
CA MET A 276 -10.17 18.29 11.43
C MET A 276 -11.26 17.35 11.96
N LEU A 277 -11.52 17.33 13.28
CA LEU A 277 -12.61 16.55 13.88
C LEU A 277 -13.98 16.99 13.35
N ARG A 278 -14.20 18.30 13.22
CA ARG A 278 -15.46 18.84 12.69
C ARG A 278 -15.68 18.43 11.23
N GLN A 279 -14.64 18.51 10.39
CA GLN A 279 -14.70 18.07 9.00
C GLN A 279 -14.98 16.57 8.89
N GLN A 280 -14.38 15.75 9.75
CA GLN A 280 -14.65 14.31 9.79
C GLN A 280 -16.10 14.00 10.21
N MET A 281 -16.63 14.70 11.21
CA MET A 281 -18.04 14.57 11.61
C MET A 281 -19.00 14.99 10.50
N GLU A 282 -18.70 16.07 9.79
CA GLU A 282 -19.52 16.54 8.68
C GLU A 282 -19.48 15.56 7.50
N LEU A 283 -18.30 14.99 7.21
CA LEU A 283 -18.15 13.92 6.22
C LEU A 283 -18.96 12.68 6.60
N ALA A 284 -18.90 12.24 7.87
CA ALA A 284 -19.68 11.12 8.36
C ALA A 284 -21.20 11.36 8.19
N ALA A 285 -21.68 12.55 8.55
CA ALA A 285 -23.08 12.92 8.37
C ALA A 285 -23.52 12.95 6.89
N ARG A 286 -22.63 13.42 5.98
CA ARG A 286 -22.90 13.39 4.54
C ARG A 286 -22.95 11.96 3.99
N LEU A 287 -22.05 11.09 4.46
CA LEU A 287 -22.04 9.67 4.08
C LEU A 287 -23.30 8.97 4.56
N ASP A 288 -23.72 9.17 5.80
CA ASP A 288 -24.97 8.62 6.33
C ASP A 288 -26.18 9.09 5.51
N GLY A 289 -26.24 10.38 5.16
CA GLY A 289 -27.31 10.90 4.30
C GLY A 289 -27.31 10.32 2.88
N ALA A 290 -26.13 10.12 2.30
CA ALA A 290 -25.98 9.49 0.98
C ALA A 290 -26.42 8.01 1.03
N ILE A 291 -26.02 7.27 2.06
CA ILE A 291 -26.44 5.88 2.29
C ILE A 291 -27.95 5.80 2.44
N GLN A 292 -28.57 6.66 3.26
CA GLN A 292 -30.03 6.70 3.43
C GLN A 292 -30.76 7.01 2.12
N SER A 293 -30.23 7.90 1.29
CA SER A 293 -30.82 8.20 -0.02
C SER A 293 -30.69 7.02 -0.99
N MET A 294 -29.58 6.27 -0.94
CA MET A 294 -29.39 5.05 -1.71
C MET A 294 -30.31 3.93 -1.24
N THR A 295 -30.47 3.73 0.07
CA THR A 295 -31.38 2.71 0.62
C THR A 295 -32.83 3.06 0.31
N ALA A 296 -33.24 4.33 0.44
CA ALA A 296 -34.59 4.78 0.05
C ALA A 296 -34.85 4.58 -1.45
N ARG A 297 -33.86 4.87 -2.30
CA ARG A 297 -33.94 4.63 -3.76
C ARG A 297 -33.98 3.13 -4.09
N ARG A 298 -33.28 2.29 -3.33
CA ARG A 298 -33.35 0.82 -3.41
C ARG A 298 -34.74 0.30 -2.98
N GLU A 299 -35.32 0.83 -1.92
CA GLU A 299 -36.67 0.45 -1.44
C GLU A 299 -37.80 0.90 -2.37
N GLU A 300 -37.65 2.06 -3.02
CA GLU A 300 -38.60 2.53 -4.05
C GLU A 300 -38.47 1.72 -5.35
N SER A 301 -37.25 1.30 -5.71
CA SER A 301 -37.00 0.41 -6.85
C SER A 301 -37.55 -0.99 -6.58
N ALA A 302 -37.37 -1.53 -5.36
CA ALA A 302 -37.89 -2.82 -4.87
C ALA A 302 -39.42 -2.97 -5.03
N LYS A 303 -40.17 -1.87 -5.09
CA LYS A 303 -41.63 -1.87 -5.25
C LYS A 303 -42.09 -1.77 -6.71
N SER A 304 -41.18 -1.55 -7.66
CA SER A 304 -41.50 -1.42 -9.08
C SER A 304 -41.41 -2.75 -9.82
N THR A 305 -42.34 -2.99 -10.74
CA THR A 305 -42.30 -4.09 -11.74
C THR A 305 -41.05 -4.07 -12.64
N ARG A 306 -40.20 -3.06 -12.49
CA ARG A 306 -38.90 -2.91 -13.16
C ARG A 306 -37.82 -3.90 -12.67
N HIS A 307 -37.86 -4.35 -11.41
CA HIS A 307 -36.85 -5.29 -10.90
C HIS A 307 -36.87 -6.64 -11.59
N GLY A 308 -38.06 -7.20 -11.86
CA GLY A 308 -38.17 -8.48 -12.58
C GLY A 308 -37.50 -8.42 -13.96
N PHE A 309 -37.69 -7.32 -14.70
CA PHE A 309 -37.04 -7.13 -16.00
C PHE A 309 -35.52 -6.93 -15.88
N GLU A 310 -35.03 -6.22 -14.86
CA GLU A 310 -33.59 -6.05 -14.63
C GLU A 310 -32.91 -7.37 -14.22
N PHE A 311 -33.57 -8.17 -13.38
CA PHE A 311 -33.11 -9.51 -13.01
C PHE A 311 -33.08 -10.46 -14.20
N GLU A 312 -34.16 -10.49 -14.98
CA GLU A 312 -34.22 -11.23 -16.24
C GLU A 312 -33.06 -10.83 -17.14
N SER A 313 -32.87 -9.53 -17.41
CA SER A 313 -31.80 -9.02 -18.28
C SER A 313 -30.41 -9.41 -17.79
N THR A 314 -30.14 -9.26 -16.49
CA THR A 314 -28.82 -9.57 -15.91
C THR A 314 -28.53 -11.06 -15.97
N LEU A 315 -29.53 -11.91 -15.72
CA LEU A 315 -29.43 -13.35 -15.93
C LEU A 315 -29.13 -13.67 -17.40
N GLY A 316 -29.80 -12.99 -18.35
CA GLY A 316 -29.59 -13.18 -19.78
C GLY A 316 -28.15 -12.90 -20.21
N ASP A 317 -27.54 -11.83 -19.69
CA ASP A 317 -26.15 -11.48 -19.98
C ASP A 317 -25.16 -12.50 -19.41
N HIS A 318 -25.38 -12.98 -18.18
CA HIS A 318 -24.57 -14.05 -17.59
C HIS A 318 -24.69 -15.36 -18.39
N LEU A 319 -25.92 -15.77 -18.72
CA LEU A 319 -26.18 -16.95 -19.55
C LEU A 319 -25.48 -16.83 -20.90
N ARG A 320 -25.48 -15.65 -21.54
CA ARG A 320 -24.83 -15.46 -22.85
C ARG A 320 -23.34 -15.75 -22.77
N SER A 321 -22.67 -15.25 -21.73
CA SER A 321 -21.25 -15.50 -21.49
C SER A 321 -20.94 -17.00 -21.35
N VAL A 322 -21.70 -17.69 -20.48
CA VAL A 322 -21.49 -19.12 -20.18
C VAL A 322 -21.83 -20.00 -21.38
N VAL A 323 -22.94 -19.74 -22.07
CA VAL A 323 -23.43 -20.54 -23.19
C VAL A 323 -22.55 -20.39 -24.43
N GLN A 324 -22.06 -19.17 -24.72
CA GLN A 324 -21.12 -18.94 -25.83
C GLN A 324 -19.78 -19.65 -25.60
N ALA A 325 -19.24 -19.59 -24.38
CA ALA A 325 -18.01 -20.31 -24.03
C ALA A 325 -18.15 -21.83 -24.24
N ALA A 326 -19.36 -22.37 -24.04
CA ALA A 326 -19.68 -23.79 -24.22
C ALA A 326 -20.02 -24.19 -25.66
N GLY A 327 -20.04 -23.26 -26.63
CA GLY A 327 -20.39 -23.52 -28.03
C GLY A 327 -21.89 -23.76 -28.29
N ASP A 328 -22.75 -23.39 -27.35
CA ASP A 328 -24.21 -23.51 -27.47
C ASP A 328 -24.84 -22.18 -27.95
N VAL A 329 -26.13 -22.21 -28.29
CA VAL A 329 -26.86 -21.03 -28.79
C VAL A 329 -27.94 -20.59 -27.81
N LEU A 330 -27.85 -19.36 -27.30
CA LEU A 330 -28.86 -18.73 -26.46
C LEU A 330 -29.87 -17.92 -27.30
N GLN A 331 -31.16 -18.07 -27.03
CA GLN A 331 -32.25 -17.27 -27.58
C GLN A 331 -33.06 -16.63 -26.46
N GLU A 332 -33.28 -15.33 -26.55
CA GLU A 332 -34.17 -14.59 -25.64
C GLU A 332 -35.59 -14.67 -26.16
N THR A 333 -36.46 -15.30 -25.38
CA THR A 333 -37.80 -15.63 -25.82
C THR A 333 -38.91 -15.03 -24.97
N GLY A 334 -38.61 -14.40 -23.83
CA GLY A 334 -39.60 -13.81 -22.91
C GLY A 334 -40.55 -12.78 -23.54
N ALA A 335 -40.13 -12.05 -24.59
CA ALA A 335 -41.01 -11.13 -25.31
C ALA A 335 -41.96 -11.80 -26.32
N THR A 336 -41.64 -13.03 -26.74
CA THR A 336 -42.28 -13.75 -27.85
C THR A 336 -43.22 -14.84 -27.38
N THR A 337 -44.36 -14.98 -28.07
CA THR A 337 -45.27 -16.11 -27.85
C THR A 337 -44.64 -17.40 -28.35
N GLY A 338 -44.67 -18.45 -27.53
CA GLY A 338 -44.20 -19.78 -27.88
C GLY A 338 -45.23 -20.59 -28.67
N LEU A 339 -45.16 -21.92 -28.57
CA LEU A 339 -46.06 -22.84 -29.28
C LEU A 339 -47.49 -22.79 -28.75
N LYS A 340 -47.67 -22.44 -27.48
CA LYS A 340 -49.01 -22.27 -26.90
C LYS A 340 -49.49 -20.84 -27.20
N PRO A 341 -50.69 -20.67 -27.80
CA PRO A 341 -51.22 -19.34 -28.10
C PRO A 341 -51.25 -18.45 -26.86
N ASN A 342 -50.79 -17.21 -27.01
CA ASN A 342 -50.72 -16.19 -25.96
C ASN A 342 -49.88 -16.59 -24.71
N CYS A 343 -48.96 -17.54 -24.83
CA CYS A 343 -48.07 -17.95 -23.76
C CYS A 343 -46.63 -17.48 -24.00
N LYS A 344 -46.11 -16.64 -23.11
CA LYS A 344 -44.73 -16.10 -23.16
C LYS A 344 -43.75 -16.78 -22.21
N VAL A 345 -44.23 -17.75 -21.41
CA VAL A 345 -43.45 -18.50 -20.43
C VAL A 345 -42.26 -19.21 -21.11
N GLY A 346 -41.11 -19.20 -20.45
CA GLY A 346 -39.81 -19.55 -21.00
C GLY A 346 -39.06 -18.31 -21.46
N ASP A 347 -38.35 -17.66 -20.55
CA ASP A 347 -37.61 -16.43 -20.80
C ASP A 347 -36.44 -16.62 -21.75
N TYR A 348 -35.69 -17.71 -21.59
CA TYR A 348 -34.55 -18.04 -22.44
C TYR A 348 -34.61 -19.48 -22.91
N VAL A 349 -34.09 -19.73 -24.12
CA VAL A 349 -33.92 -21.08 -24.67
C VAL A 349 -32.47 -21.27 -25.09
N ILE A 350 -31.82 -22.28 -24.53
CA ILE A 350 -30.48 -22.71 -24.89
C ILE A 350 -30.62 -23.93 -25.79
N THR A 351 -30.08 -23.83 -27.00
CA THR A 351 -29.96 -24.95 -27.94
C THR A 351 -28.55 -25.51 -27.89
N ILE A 352 -28.43 -26.79 -27.59
CA ILE A 352 -27.16 -27.50 -27.52
C ILE A 352 -26.49 -27.52 -28.90
N GLY A 353 -25.24 -27.08 -28.96
CA GLY A 353 -24.45 -26.97 -30.17
C GLY A 353 -24.14 -28.31 -30.85
N PRO A 354 -23.68 -28.27 -32.12
CA PRO A 354 -23.48 -29.46 -32.95
C PRO A 354 -22.35 -30.38 -32.45
N ASP A 355 -21.41 -29.86 -31.66
CA ASP A 355 -20.25 -30.61 -31.18
C ASP A 355 -20.57 -31.57 -30.02
N LYS A 356 -21.80 -31.50 -29.47
CA LYS A 356 -22.24 -32.31 -28.34
C LYS A 356 -23.17 -33.43 -28.79
N LEU A 357 -23.22 -34.53 -28.01
CA LEU A 357 -24.03 -35.71 -28.35
C LEU A 357 -25.54 -35.40 -28.48
N ALA A 358 -26.03 -34.43 -27.69
CA ALA A 358 -27.41 -33.96 -27.73
C ALA A 358 -27.60 -32.71 -28.61
N ALA A 359 -26.85 -32.61 -29.71
CA ALA A 359 -26.98 -31.52 -30.68
C ALA A 359 -28.46 -31.25 -31.04
N GLY A 360 -28.87 -29.99 -30.94
CA GLY A 360 -30.23 -29.55 -31.21
C GLY A 360 -31.23 -29.73 -30.06
N ALA A 361 -30.86 -30.39 -28.96
CA ALA A 361 -31.70 -30.45 -27.77
C ALA A 361 -31.84 -29.05 -27.15
N ARG A 362 -33.03 -28.77 -26.62
CA ARG A 362 -33.39 -27.46 -26.05
C ARG A 362 -33.52 -27.54 -24.54
N ILE A 363 -32.90 -26.58 -23.86
CA ILE A 363 -33.04 -26.31 -22.43
C ILE A 363 -33.74 -24.96 -22.31
N VAL A 364 -34.85 -24.89 -21.57
CA VAL A 364 -35.50 -23.62 -21.27
C VAL A 364 -35.00 -23.11 -19.92
N VAL A 365 -34.77 -21.81 -19.81
CA VAL A 365 -34.49 -21.13 -18.55
C VAL A 365 -35.62 -20.15 -18.26
N GLU A 366 -36.17 -20.24 -17.06
CA GLU A 366 -37.20 -19.33 -16.56
C GLU A 366 -36.65 -18.57 -15.35
N ALA A 367 -36.83 -17.26 -15.32
CA ALA A 367 -36.34 -16.40 -14.25
C ALA A 367 -37.52 -15.91 -13.40
N LYS A 368 -37.34 -15.87 -12.08
CA LYS A 368 -38.37 -15.35 -11.19
C LYS A 368 -37.83 -14.56 -10.02
N GLU A 369 -38.27 -13.31 -9.94
CA GLU A 369 -38.04 -12.44 -8.79
C GLU A 369 -39.39 -12.10 -8.12
N SER A 370 -39.91 -13.05 -7.34
CA SER A 370 -41.16 -12.87 -6.59
C SER A 370 -41.23 -13.74 -5.35
N ALA A 371 -41.66 -13.13 -4.24
CA ALA A 371 -41.90 -13.82 -2.96
C ALA A 371 -43.24 -14.58 -2.90
N SER A 372 -44.11 -14.45 -3.91
CA SER A 372 -45.42 -15.12 -3.95
C SER A 372 -45.38 -16.54 -4.54
N TYR A 373 -44.19 -17.01 -4.93
CA TYR A 373 -44.00 -18.30 -5.58
C TYR A 373 -43.62 -19.40 -4.59
N ASP A 374 -44.46 -20.43 -4.54
CA ASP A 374 -44.13 -21.66 -3.84
C ASP A 374 -43.51 -22.68 -4.82
N LEU A 375 -42.99 -23.78 -4.27
CA LEU A 375 -42.35 -24.82 -5.06
C LEU A 375 -43.33 -25.50 -6.05
N VAL A 376 -44.62 -25.59 -5.71
CA VAL A 376 -45.63 -26.23 -6.56
C VAL A 376 -45.85 -25.40 -7.82
N LYS A 377 -46.11 -24.11 -7.67
CA LYS A 377 -46.26 -23.16 -8.79
C LYS A 377 -45.01 -23.07 -9.64
N THR A 378 -43.83 -23.14 -9.01
CA THR A 378 -42.54 -23.17 -9.70
C THR A 378 -42.46 -24.35 -10.66
N LEU A 379 -42.82 -25.56 -10.20
CA LEU A 379 -42.78 -26.77 -11.03
C LEU A 379 -43.89 -26.77 -12.10
N GLU A 380 -45.06 -26.23 -11.81
CA GLU A 380 -46.15 -26.06 -12.79
C GLU A 380 -45.74 -25.11 -13.93
N GLU A 381 -45.12 -23.98 -13.60
CA GLU A 381 -44.63 -23.01 -14.59
C GLU A 381 -43.40 -23.55 -15.33
N ALA A 382 -42.49 -24.28 -14.67
CA ALA A 382 -41.37 -24.97 -15.32
C ALA A 382 -41.86 -25.97 -16.39
N HIS A 383 -42.87 -26.77 -16.05
CA HIS A 383 -43.49 -27.70 -17.00
C HIS A 383 -44.14 -26.94 -18.17
N LEU A 384 -44.85 -25.85 -17.89
CA LEU A 384 -45.44 -25.00 -18.92
C LEU A 384 -44.37 -24.40 -19.85
N ALA A 385 -43.25 -23.93 -19.31
CA ALA A 385 -42.11 -23.41 -20.07
C ALA A 385 -41.56 -24.45 -21.04
N ARG A 386 -41.36 -25.70 -20.56
CA ARG A 386 -40.88 -26.81 -21.41
C ARG A 386 -41.80 -27.10 -22.57
N VAL A 387 -43.09 -27.25 -22.30
CA VAL A 387 -44.09 -27.51 -23.34
C VAL A 387 -44.19 -26.34 -24.32
N ASN A 388 -44.16 -25.10 -23.82
CA ASN A 388 -44.25 -23.90 -24.66
C ASN A 388 -43.04 -23.70 -25.59
N ARG A 389 -41.85 -24.12 -25.14
CA ARG A 389 -40.57 -23.94 -25.86
C ARG A 389 -40.02 -25.21 -26.52
N GLN A 390 -40.74 -26.34 -26.44
CA GLN A 390 -40.25 -27.64 -26.91
C GLN A 390 -38.89 -28.01 -26.29
N ALA A 391 -38.72 -27.71 -25.00
CA ALA A 391 -37.50 -28.00 -24.26
C ALA A 391 -37.63 -29.32 -23.48
N GLY A 392 -36.57 -30.12 -23.49
CA GLY A 392 -36.53 -31.39 -22.74
C GLY A 392 -36.31 -31.18 -21.24
N VAL A 393 -35.64 -30.07 -20.89
CA VAL A 393 -35.22 -29.73 -19.51
C VAL A 393 -35.52 -28.26 -19.23
N CYS A 394 -35.92 -27.95 -17.99
CA CYS A 394 -36.08 -26.59 -17.49
C CYS A 394 -35.05 -26.30 -16.40
N VAL A 395 -34.43 -25.12 -16.47
CA VAL A 395 -33.71 -24.52 -15.34
C VAL A 395 -34.52 -23.33 -14.86
N PHE A 396 -35.09 -23.45 -13.67
CA PHE A 396 -35.91 -22.41 -13.05
C PHE A 396 -35.07 -21.66 -12.03
N VAL A 397 -34.88 -20.36 -12.23
CA VAL A 397 -33.96 -19.52 -11.49
C VAL A 397 -34.74 -18.53 -10.64
N HIS A 398 -34.68 -18.69 -9.32
CA HIS A 398 -35.24 -17.73 -8.37
C HIS A 398 -34.20 -16.72 -7.90
N SER A 399 -34.56 -15.45 -7.85
CA SER A 399 -33.77 -14.41 -7.17
C SER A 399 -33.66 -14.73 -5.68
N VAL A 400 -32.43 -14.81 -5.15
CA VAL A 400 -32.18 -15.01 -3.70
C VAL A 400 -32.91 -13.97 -2.85
N LYS A 401 -33.05 -12.74 -3.36
CA LYS A 401 -33.68 -11.60 -2.68
C LYS A 401 -35.16 -11.83 -2.38
N THR A 402 -35.85 -12.61 -3.20
CA THR A 402 -37.31 -12.82 -3.11
C THR A 402 -37.71 -14.27 -2.87
N ALA A 403 -36.81 -15.24 -3.08
CA ALA A 403 -37.09 -16.66 -2.93
C ALA A 403 -37.60 -17.01 -1.51
N PRO A 404 -38.83 -17.55 -1.37
CA PRO A 404 -39.33 -17.98 -0.07
C PRO A 404 -38.52 -19.14 0.51
N GLY A 405 -38.52 -19.29 1.84
CA GLY A 405 -37.74 -20.33 2.55
C GLY A 405 -37.98 -21.77 2.10
N GLY A 406 -39.11 -22.07 1.45
CA GLY A 406 -39.41 -23.40 0.90
C GLY A 406 -38.78 -23.71 -0.47
N ILE A 407 -38.18 -22.73 -1.15
CA ILE A 407 -37.45 -22.95 -2.42
C ILE A 407 -36.02 -23.43 -2.09
N PRO A 408 -35.52 -24.54 -2.64
CA PRO A 408 -34.15 -24.99 -2.37
C PRO A 408 -33.10 -24.12 -3.07
N THR A 409 -31.87 -24.05 -2.55
CA THR A 409 -30.74 -23.38 -3.23
C THR A 409 -30.40 -24.04 -4.57
N PHE A 410 -30.41 -25.36 -4.59
CA PHE A 410 -30.24 -26.17 -5.79
C PHE A 410 -30.95 -27.51 -5.59
N GLN A 411 -31.89 -27.86 -6.46
CA GLN A 411 -32.54 -29.16 -6.41
C GLN A 411 -33.10 -29.56 -7.78
N ARG A 412 -32.97 -30.84 -8.10
CA ARG A 412 -33.55 -31.44 -9.30
C ARG A 412 -34.86 -32.16 -8.97
N TYR A 413 -35.86 -31.95 -9.81
CA TYR A 413 -37.16 -32.60 -9.84
C TYR A 413 -37.43 -33.18 -11.23
N GLY A 414 -37.03 -34.42 -11.47
CA GLY A 414 -37.19 -35.07 -12.77
C GLY A 414 -36.37 -34.39 -13.87
N HIS A 415 -37.03 -33.58 -14.69
CA HIS A 415 -36.45 -32.80 -15.80
C HIS A 415 -36.46 -31.29 -15.54
N ASP A 416 -36.90 -30.87 -14.36
CA ASP A 416 -36.91 -29.48 -13.92
C ASP A 416 -35.85 -29.32 -12.82
N ILE A 417 -35.02 -28.28 -12.93
CA ILE A 417 -33.94 -27.96 -12.00
C ILE A 417 -34.25 -26.59 -11.42
N VAL A 418 -34.38 -26.50 -10.11
CA VAL A 418 -34.64 -25.25 -9.40
C VAL A 418 -33.35 -24.77 -8.77
N VAL A 419 -33.00 -23.51 -9.02
CA VAL A 419 -31.78 -22.87 -8.54
C VAL A 419 -32.12 -21.51 -7.95
N ARG A 420 -31.42 -21.13 -6.88
CA ARG A 420 -31.39 -19.74 -6.40
C ARG A 420 -30.15 -19.05 -6.93
N TRP A 421 -30.32 -17.86 -7.48
CA TRP A 421 -29.26 -17.06 -8.03
C TRP A 421 -29.43 -15.60 -7.61
N ASP A 422 -28.33 -14.91 -7.30
CA ASP A 422 -28.31 -13.48 -7.03
C ASP A 422 -27.40 -12.82 -8.06
N ALA A 423 -27.89 -11.74 -8.66
CA ALA A 423 -27.12 -10.96 -9.63
C ALA A 423 -26.00 -10.13 -8.98
N ASP A 424 -26.09 -9.88 -7.66
CA ASP A 424 -25.12 -9.06 -6.93
C ASP A 424 -24.06 -9.91 -6.17
N ASP A 425 -24.13 -11.25 -6.25
CA ASP A 425 -23.27 -12.16 -5.48
C ASP A 425 -22.75 -13.33 -6.35
N ASP A 426 -21.48 -13.22 -6.75
CA ASP A 426 -20.78 -14.17 -7.61
C ASP A 426 -20.71 -15.60 -7.02
N ASP A 427 -20.84 -15.79 -5.70
CA ASP A 427 -20.84 -17.13 -5.10
C ASP A 427 -22.05 -17.97 -5.58
N HIS A 428 -23.13 -17.31 -6.00
CA HIS A 428 -24.32 -17.97 -6.52
C HIS A 428 -24.21 -18.40 -7.99
N ASP A 429 -23.23 -17.89 -8.74
CA ASP A 429 -22.98 -18.28 -10.13
C ASP A 429 -22.65 -19.78 -10.23
N VAL A 430 -21.98 -20.32 -9.21
CA VAL A 430 -21.64 -21.75 -9.13
C VAL A 430 -22.90 -22.62 -9.21
N TRP A 431 -23.99 -22.21 -8.59
CA TRP A 431 -25.25 -22.97 -8.61
C TRP A 431 -25.96 -22.88 -9.95
N LEU A 432 -25.91 -21.72 -10.60
CA LEU A 432 -26.46 -21.54 -11.95
C LEU A 432 -25.68 -22.38 -12.96
N GLN A 433 -24.35 -22.34 -12.91
CA GLN A 433 -23.48 -23.18 -13.74
C GLN A 433 -23.73 -24.67 -13.48
N ALA A 434 -23.83 -25.09 -12.22
CA ALA A 434 -24.19 -26.47 -11.88
C ALA A 434 -25.56 -26.86 -12.46
N GLY A 435 -26.54 -25.96 -12.44
CA GLY A 435 -27.87 -26.16 -13.04
C GLY A 435 -27.80 -26.40 -14.53
N LEU A 436 -27.04 -25.58 -15.25
CA LEU A 436 -26.81 -25.72 -16.69
C LEU A 436 -26.04 -26.99 -17.04
N MET A 437 -25.03 -27.37 -16.25
CA MET A 437 -24.28 -28.60 -16.44
C MET A 437 -25.16 -29.83 -16.25
N VAL A 438 -25.98 -29.86 -15.20
CA VAL A 438 -26.93 -30.95 -14.97
C VAL A 438 -27.98 -30.98 -16.07
N ALA A 439 -28.46 -29.81 -16.53
CA ALA A 439 -29.41 -29.75 -17.64
C ALA A 439 -28.84 -30.31 -18.94
N THR A 440 -27.60 -29.94 -19.25
CA THR A 440 -26.86 -30.45 -20.40
C THR A 440 -26.67 -31.97 -20.30
N ALA A 441 -26.27 -32.48 -19.13
CA ALA A 441 -26.11 -33.91 -18.89
C ALA A 441 -27.44 -34.68 -19.05
N LEU A 442 -28.56 -34.10 -18.63
CA LEU A 442 -29.89 -34.70 -18.82
C LEU A 442 -30.31 -34.74 -20.28
N SER A 443 -30.05 -33.68 -21.04
CA SER A 443 -30.29 -33.66 -22.49
C SER A 443 -29.44 -34.70 -23.21
N VAL A 444 -28.17 -34.88 -22.81
CA VAL A 444 -27.28 -35.94 -23.32
C VAL A 444 -27.81 -37.33 -22.99
N LYS A 445 -28.28 -37.55 -21.76
CA LYS A 445 -28.87 -38.83 -21.34
C LYS A 445 -30.13 -39.16 -22.15
N ALA A 446 -31.01 -38.19 -22.37
CA ALA A 446 -32.20 -38.36 -23.18
C ALA A 446 -31.84 -38.71 -24.64
N ALA A 447 -30.95 -37.95 -25.27
CA ALA A 447 -30.50 -38.22 -26.64
C ALA A 447 -29.80 -39.58 -26.79
N SER A 448 -29.06 -40.03 -25.76
CA SER A 448 -28.45 -41.36 -25.76
C SER A 448 -29.48 -42.49 -25.69
N HIS A 449 -30.53 -42.31 -24.88
CA HIS A 449 -31.63 -43.28 -24.77
C HIS A 449 -32.40 -43.36 -26.08
N ASP A 450 -32.74 -42.21 -26.68
CA ASP A 450 -33.44 -42.14 -27.97
C ASP A 450 -32.62 -42.80 -29.09
N ARG A 451 -31.29 -42.66 -29.09
CA ARG A 451 -30.43 -43.29 -30.10
C ARG A 451 -30.33 -44.81 -29.90
N GLN A 452 -30.33 -45.27 -28.65
CA GLN A 452 -30.30 -46.70 -28.32
C GLN A 452 -31.65 -47.38 -28.59
N ASP A 453 -32.74 -46.68 -28.34
CA ASP A 453 -34.09 -47.09 -28.70
C ASP A 453 -34.28 -47.08 -30.21
N ALA A 454 -33.89 -46.02 -30.91
CA ALA A 454 -33.93 -45.97 -32.38
C ALA A 454 -33.13 -47.10 -33.01
N ALA A 455 -31.93 -47.42 -32.50
CA ALA A 455 -31.14 -48.56 -32.96
C ALA A 455 -31.79 -49.92 -32.66
N SER A 456 -32.65 -50.00 -31.63
CA SER A 456 -33.41 -51.19 -31.28
C SER A 456 -34.68 -51.32 -32.11
N PHE A 457 -35.37 -50.21 -32.41
CA PHE A 457 -36.50 -50.15 -33.34
C PHE A 457 -36.07 -50.48 -34.76
N ASP A 458 -34.91 -50.00 -35.23
CA ASP A 458 -34.35 -50.38 -36.54
C ASP A 458 -34.11 -51.90 -36.65
N LYS A 459 -33.71 -52.54 -35.55
CA LYS A 459 -33.54 -54.01 -35.49
C LYS A 459 -34.89 -54.72 -35.47
N LEU A 460 -35.88 -54.19 -34.74
CA LEU A 460 -37.25 -54.69 -34.70
C LEU A 460 -37.92 -54.55 -36.07
N ASP A 461 -37.82 -53.41 -36.74
CA ASP A 461 -38.38 -53.17 -38.07
C ASP A 461 -37.73 -54.09 -39.11
N LYS A 462 -36.41 -54.28 -39.06
CA LYS A 462 -35.73 -55.29 -39.90
C LYS A 462 -36.18 -56.72 -39.60
N ALA A 463 -36.50 -57.04 -38.35
CA ALA A 463 -37.03 -58.34 -37.97
C ALA A 463 -38.49 -58.52 -38.43
N ILE A 464 -39.33 -57.50 -38.28
CA ILE A 464 -40.72 -57.45 -38.75
C ILE A 464 -40.76 -57.59 -40.27
N GLU A 465 -39.90 -56.87 -40.99
CA GLU A 465 -39.81 -56.95 -42.46
C GLU A 465 -39.37 -58.35 -42.92
N LYS A 466 -38.44 -58.99 -42.20
CA LYS A 466 -38.08 -60.40 -42.46
C LYS A 466 -39.25 -61.35 -42.21
N ILE A 467 -40.02 -61.14 -41.13
CA ILE A 467 -41.20 -61.95 -40.83
C ILE A 467 -42.27 -61.75 -41.91
N ARG A 468 -42.50 -60.51 -42.37
CA ARG A 468 -43.43 -60.20 -43.47
C ARG A 468 -43.04 -60.94 -44.75
N LYS A 469 -41.77 -60.87 -45.17
CA LYS A 469 -41.28 -61.62 -46.34
C LYS A 469 -41.42 -63.13 -46.19
N CYS A 470 -41.22 -63.64 -44.98
CA CYS A 470 -41.40 -65.06 -44.69
C CYS A 470 -42.88 -65.48 -44.78
N LEU A 471 -43.80 -64.62 -44.32
CA LEU A 471 -45.25 -64.81 -44.45
C LEU A 471 -45.69 -64.78 -45.91
N GLU A 472 -45.17 -63.85 -46.73
CA GLU A 472 -45.43 -63.83 -48.17
C GLU A 472 -44.98 -65.13 -48.85
N GLY A 473 -43.77 -65.62 -48.53
CA GLY A 473 -43.30 -66.93 -49.01
C GLY A 473 -44.15 -68.10 -48.50
N PHE A 474 -44.70 -67.99 -47.29
CA PHE A 474 -45.61 -69.00 -46.74
C PHE A 474 -46.95 -69.03 -47.50
N ASP A 475 -47.48 -67.87 -47.89
CA ASP A 475 -48.70 -67.78 -48.72
C ASP A 475 -48.48 -68.36 -50.13
N GLU A 476 -47.31 -68.16 -50.72
CA GLU A 476 -46.92 -68.81 -51.99
C GLU A 476 -46.85 -70.35 -51.85
N ILE A 477 -46.27 -70.85 -50.75
CA ILE A 477 -46.24 -72.29 -50.44
C ILE A 477 -47.67 -72.80 -50.27
N ASN A 478 -48.52 -72.09 -49.54
CA ASN A 478 -49.91 -72.48 -49.29
C ASN A 478 -50.73 -72.51 -50.59
N THR A 479 -50.52 -71.53 -51.48
CA THR A 479 -51.13 -71.48 -52.82
C THR A 479 -50.68 -72.66 -53.68
N SER A 480 -49.39 -72.98 -53.67
CA SER A 480 -48.82 -74.11 -54.40
C SER A 480 -49.33 -75.45 -53.85
N ALA A 481 -49.42 -75.60 -52.53
CA ALA A 481 -49.96 -76.78 -51.86
C ALA A 481 -51.46 -76.97 -52.16
N ASN A 482 -52.27 -75.91 -52.14
CA ASN A 482 -53.68 -75.97 -52.54
C ASN A 482 -53.85 -76.35 -54.01
N THR A 483 -52.98 -75.83 -54.89
CA THR A 483 -52.98 -76.20 -56.30
C THR A 483 -52.65 -77.69 -56.49
N ALA A 484 -51.64 -78.20 -55.77
CA ALA A 484 -51.28 -79.61 -55.78
C ALA A 484 -52.40 -80.50 -55.23
N LYS A 485 -53.07 -80.08 -54.14
CA LYS A 485 -54.25 -80.76 -53.59
C LYS A 485 -55.38 -80.85 -54.61
N ASN A 486 -55.75 -79.74 -55.24
CA ASN A 486 -56.80 -79.70 -56.25
C ASN A 486 -56.44 -80.57 -57.48
N ALA A 487 -55.17 -80.60 -57.87
CA ALA A 487 -54.69 -81.48 -58.94
C ALA A 487 -54.79 -82.97 -58.53
N ALA A 488 -54.39 -83.32 -57.30
CA ALA A 488 -54.53 -84.67 -56.76
C ALA A 488 -56.00 -85.12 -56.68
N GLU A 489 -56.90 -84.25 -56.23
CA GLU A 489 -58.35 -84.53 -56.21
C GLU A 489 -58.90 -84.78 -57.61
N LYS A 490 -58.46 -84.02 -58.62
CA LYS A 490 -58.84 -84.26 -60.02
C LYS A 490 -58.33 -85.62 -60.53
N ILE A 491 -57.10 -86.00 -60.19
CA ILE A 491 -56.52 -87.30 -60.57
C ILE A 491 -57.31 -88.43 -59.91
N LEU A 492 -57.60 -88.33 -58.62
CA LEU A 492 -58.39 -89.32 -57.88
C LEU A 492 -59.81 -89.47 -58.45
N ASN A 493 -60.49 -88.36 -58.76
CA ASN A 493 -61.80 -88.40 -59.40
C ASN A 493 -61.75 -89.04 -60.79
N ARG A 494 -60.71 -88.75 -61.59
CA ARG A 494 -60.53 -89.38 -62.91
C ARG A 494 -60.27 -90.89 -62.78
N ALA A 495 -59.42 -91.30 -61.84
CA ALA A 495 -59.17 -92.71 -61.57
C ALA A 495 -60.44 -93.44 -61.11
N ARG A 496 -61.25 -92.81 -60.25
CA ARG A 496 -62.55 -93.34 -59.81
C ARG A 496 -63.51 -93.52 -60.98
N LEU A 497 -63.68 -92.51 -61.84
CA LEU A 497 -64.54 -92.60 -63.03
C LEU A 497 -64.08 -93.68 -64.01
N ILE A 498 -62.76 -93.81 -64.22
CA ILE A 498 -62.19 -94.88 -65.03
C ILE A 498 -62.51 -96.24 -64.40
N HIS A 499 -62.32 -96.39 -63.08
CA HIS A 499 -62.64 -97.63 -62.37
C HIS A 499 -64.13 -97.99 -62.47
N GLU A 500 -65.04 -97.04 -62.22
CA GLU A 500 -66.48 -97.25 -62.37
C GLU A 500 -66.85 -97.62 -63.82
N GLY A 501 -66.27 -96.94 -64.81
CA GLY A 501 -66.48 -97.25 -66.22
C GLY A 501 -65.96 -98.64 -66.63
N LEU A 502 -64.76 -99.01 -66.18
CA LEU A 502 -64.18 -100.34 -66.42
C LEU A 502 -65.02 -101.42 -65.75
N SER A 503 -65.44 -101.20 -64.50
CA SER A 503 -66.30 -102.15 -63.78
C SER A 503 -67.65 -102.34 -64.47
N SER A 504 -68.25 -101.26 -65.01
CA SER A 504 -69.47 -101.35 -65.79
C SER A 504 -69.28 -102.10 -67.10
N GLN A 505 -68.16 -101.88 -67.81
CA GLN A 505 -67.84 -102.63 -69.03
C GLN A 505 -67.56 -104.10 -68.75
N VAL A 506 -66.83 -104.41 -67.68
CA VAL A 506 -66.60 -105.81 -67.25
C VAL A 506 -67.93 -106.47 -66.92
N GLN A 507 -68.83 -105.80 -66.18
CA GLN A 507 -70.15 -106.34 -65.89
C GLN A 507 -70.95 -106.60 -67.18
N ALA A 508 -70.96 -105.65 -68.12
CA ALA A 508 -71.63 -105.83 -69.41
C ALA A 508 -71.04 -107.01 -70.22
N ILE A 509 -69.72 -107.20 -70.20
CA ILE A 509 -69.07 -108.35 -70.85
C ILE A 509 -69.45 -109.65 -70.13
N VAL A 510 -69.45 -109.67 -68.80
CA VAL A 510 -69.86 -110.84 -68.02
C VAL A 510 -71.31 -111.20 -68.32
N ASP A 511 -72.22 -110.23 -68.34
CA ASP A 511 -73.63 -110.44 -68.65
C ASP A 511 -73.81 -110.99 -70.07
N GLU A 512 -73.04 -110.50 -71.05
CA GLU A 512 -73.09 -110.99 -72.44
C GLU A 512 -72.47 -112.39 -72.60
N VAL A 513 -71.41 -112.70 -71.84
CA VAL A 513 -70.82 -114.05 -71.79
C VAL A 513 -71.77 -115.04 -71.12
N VAL A 514 -72.54 -114.62 -70.11
CA VAL A 514 -73.58 -115.45 -69.50
C VAL A 514 -74.67 -115.76 -70.52
N LYS A 515 -75.18 -114.75 -71.26
CA LYS A 515 -76.14 -114.99 -72.35
C LYS A 515 -75.62 -115.97 -73.40
N LEU A 516 -74.38 -115.80 -73.86
CA LEU A 516 -73.78 -116.72 -74.84
C LEU A 516 -73.59 -118.14 -74.28
N LYS A 517 -73.36 -118.30 -72.98
CA LYS A 517 -73.31 -119.61 -72.32
C LYS A 517 -74.70 -120.25 -72.19
N ASP A 518 -75.71 -119.46 -71.89
CA ASP A 518 -77.09 -119.93 -71.80
C ASP A 518 -77.61 -120.33 -73.19
N ASP A 519 -77.32 -119.53 -74.23
CA ASP A 519 -77.66 -119.85 -75.62
C ASP A 519 -76.93 -121.12 -76.14
N ALA A 520 -75.71 -121.39 -75.66
CA ALA A 520 -74.96 -122.60 -76.00
C ALA A 520 -75.34 -123.84 -75.16
N ALA A 521 -76.18 -123.69 -74.13
CA ALA A 521 -76.71 -124.79 -73.33
C ALA A 521 -78.11 -125.25 -73.81
N ASP A 522 -78.76 -124.45 -74.67
CA ASP A 522 -80.06 -124.73 -75.29
C ASP A 522 -79.95 -125.33 -76.72
N GLU A 523 -78.73 -125.55 -77.23
CA GLU A 523 -78.41 -126.46 -78.36
C GLU A 523 -77.95 -127.84 -77.85
#